data_AF-A0A830CJX6-F1
#
_entry.id   AF-A0A830CJX6-F1
#
_cell.length_a   1.000
_cell.length_b   1.000
_cell.length_c   1.000
_cell.angle_alpha   90.00
_cell.angle_beta   90.00
_cell.angle_gamma   90.00
#
_symmetry.space_group_name_H-M   'P 1'
#
loop_
_entity.id
_entity.type
_entity.pdbx_description
1 polymer ?
#
loop_
_entity_poly.entity_id
_entity_poly.type
_entity_poly.pdbx_seq_one_letter_code
_entity_poly.pdbx_strand_id
1 'polypeptide(L)'
;MKVGRAFEYENPHLGAAGVVANEYLPKAEIYSSCNEARRLTQSGELNIPPEYAVEYCNGACLSETNHVLDCLGGFFKGFIFYNRASLRDVRETIESGCGYGPKRGNFDVIQHIQADSASKNKASKPVVYALVMMIIGWRLVI
;
A
#
# COMPACT_ATOMS: atom_id res chain seq x y z
N MET A 1 0.89 14.29 30.95
CA MET A 1 0.16 14.02 29.69
C MET A 1 -0.18 15.36 29.05
N LYS A 2 0.46 15.73 27.94
CA LYS A 2 0.10 16.96 27.21
C LYS A 2 -1.10 16.62 26.32
N VAL A 3 -2.24 17.23 26.64
CA VAL A 3 -3.44 17.17 25.81
C VAL A 3 -3.28 18.23 24.71
N GLY A 4 -2.88 17.80 23.51
CA GLY A 4 -2.80 18.67 22.34
C GLY A 4 -4.16 18.77 21.67
N ARG A 5 -4.72 19.98 21.59
CA ARG A 5 -5.99 20.26 20.89
C ARG A 5 -5.76 20.26 19.38
N ALA A 6 -6.69 19.64 18.65
CA ALA A 6 -6.66 19.31 17.23
C ALA A 6 -6.91 20.50 16.26
N PHE A 7 -6.64 21.75 16.66
CA PHE A 7 -6.95 22.91 15.85
C PHE A 7 -5.71 23.80 15.78
N GLU A 8 -4.95 23.66 14.69
CA GLU A 8 -4.43 24.74 13.85
C GLU A 8 -3.24 24.17 13.03
N TYR A 9 -3.49 23.50 11.90
CA TYR A 9 -2.49 23.35 10.84
C TYR A 9 -3.19 23.03 9.51
N GLU A 10 -2.90 23.83 8.49
CA GLU A 10 -3.52 23.87 7.17
C GLU A 10 -3.37 22.55 6.38
N ASN A 11 -4.35 21.64 6.48
CA ASN A 11 -4.83 20.79 5.36
C ASN A 11 -5.87 19.76 5.88
N PRO A 12 -7.18 19.98 5.66
CA PRO A 12 -8.26 19.23 6.30
C PRO A 12 -8.44 17.77 5.84
N HIS A 13 -7.58 17.23 4.98
CA HIS A 13 -7.65 15.84 4.51
C HIS A 13 -6.60 14.92 5.13
N LEU A 14 -5.61 15.48 5.84
CA LEU A 14 -4.65 14.73 6.62
C LEU A 14 -5.19 14.60 8.04
N GLY A 15 -5.79 13.46 8.39
CA GLY A 15 -5.95 13.13 9.80
C GLY A 15 -4.59 13.11 10.52
N ALA A 16 -4.59 13.01 11.85
CA ALA A 16 -3.38 12.99 12.68
C ALA A 16 -2.29 12.01 12.19
N ALA A 17 -2.65 10.91 11.53
CA ALA A 17 -1.71 9.94 10.97
C ALA A 17 -0.83 10.51 9.83
N GLY A 18 -1.33 11.43 8.99
CA GLY A 18 -0.56 12.02 7.88
C GLY A 18 0.48 13.03 8.38
N VAL A 19 0.12 13.79 9.42
CA VAL A 19 1.02 14.72 10.12
C VAL A 19 2.08 13.93 10.89
N VAL A 20 1.68 12.86 11.59
CA VAL A 20 2.62 11.98 12.30
C VAL A 20 3.55 11.26 11.32
N ALA A 21 3.08 10.82 10.15
CA ALA A 21 3.96 10.32 9.10
C ALA A 21 4.96 11.39 8.65
N ASN A 22 4.57 12.65 8.43
CA ASN A 22 5.52 13.70 8.02
C ASN A 22 6.56 14.05 9.10
N GLU A 23 6.17 13.97 10.38
CA GLU A 23 7.01 14.33 11.53
C GLU A 23 7.82 13.14 12.10
N TYR A 24 7.44 11.89 11.80
CA TYR A 24 8.21 10.66 12.13
C TYR A 24 8.90 9.99 10.93
N LEU A 25 8.58 10.36 9.70
CA LEU A 25 9.37 10.04 8.51
C LEU A 25 10.54 11.00 8.20
N PRO A 26 10.87 12.09 8.95
CA PRO A 26 12.10 12.80 8.70
C PRO A 26 13.23 11.96 9.31
N LYS A 27 14.00 11.27 8.46
CA LYS A 27 15.22 10.54 8.84
C LYS A 27 15.03 9.48 9.94
N ALA A 28 14.19 8.48 9.73
CA ALA A 28 14.44 7.23 10.46
C ALA A 28 15.81 6.70 10.00
N GLU A 29 16.76 6.46 10.91
CA GLU A 29 18.05 5.78 10.66
C GLU A 29 17.91 4.44 9.91
N ILE A 30 16.69 3.99 9.68
CA ILE A 30 16.29 2.85 8.85
C ILE A 30 16.87 2.94 7.44
N TYR A 31 16.85 4.11 6.79
CA TYR A 31 17.43 4.26 5.46
C TYR A 31 18.90 4.72 5.53
N SER A 32 19.79 3.76 5.76
CA SER A 32 21.22 3.98 5.90
C SER A 32 22.00 3.76 4.60
N SER A 33 21.51 2.82 3.78
CA SER A 33 22.25 2.25 2.65
C SER A 33 21.45 2.31 1.36
N CYS A 34 20.12 2.48 1.43
CA CYS A 34 19.30 2.66 0.24
C CYS A 34 19.47 4.05 -0.38
N ASN A 35 19.68 4.06 -1.70
CA ASN A 35 19.67 5.28 -2.50
C ASN A 35 18.32 6.01 -2.36
N GLU A 36 18.36 7.30 -2.04
CA GLU A 36 17.19 8.15 -1.82
C GLU A 36 16.17 8.10 -2.95
N ALA A 37 16.62 8.01 -4.21
CA ALA A 37 15.74 7.97 -5.37
C ALA A 37 14.87 6.71 -5.46
N ARG A 38 15.22 5.65 -4.71
CA ARG A 38 14.56 4.33 -4.75
C ARG A 38 13.84 4.01 -3.44
N ARG A 39 13.76 4.97 -2.52
CA ARG A 39 13.05 4.81 -1.24
C ARG A 39 11.54 4.91 -1.45
N LEU A 40 10.79 4.25 -0.58
CA LEU A 40 9.34 4.46 -0.49
C LEU A 40 9.08 5.92 -0.12
N THR A 41 8.34 6.63 -0.97
CA THR A 41 8.02 8.03 -0.72
C THR A 41 6.93 8.14 0.34
N GLN A 42 6.82 9.31 0.98
CA GLN A 42 5.69 9.61 1.87
C GLN A 42 4.33 9.53 1.15
N SER A 43 4.33 9.70 -0.17
CA SER A 43 3.13 9.52 -1.01
C SER A 43 2.75 8.06 -1.23
N GLY A 44 3.60 7.11 -0.84
CA GLY A 44 3.37 5.67 -1.01
C GLY A 44 3.88 5.13 -2.34
N GLU A 45 4.85 5.79 -2.98
CA GLU A 45 5.36 5.43 -4.31
C GLU A 45 6.73 4.76 -4.24
N LEU A 46 6.96 3.86 -5.19
CA LEU A 46 8.20 3.10 -5.37
C LEU A 46 8.77 3.39 -6.76
N ASN A 47 9.71 4.32 -6.83
CA ASN A 47 10.31 4.77 -8.09
C ASN A 47 11.54 3.92 -8.45
N ILE A 48 11.34 2.61 -8.64
CA ILE A 48 12.41 1.67 -9.03
C ILE A 48 12.31 1.42 -10.54
N PRO A 49 13.28 1.89 -11.34
CA PRO A 49 13.35 1.53 -12.75
C PRO A 49 13.59 0.03 -12.94
N PRO A 50 13.10 -0.59 -14.02
CA PRO A 50 13.26 -2.03 -14.27
C PRO A 50 14.72 -2.51 -14.21
N GLU A 51 15.67 -1.70 -14.67
CA GLU A 51 17.11 -1.99 -14.64
C GLU A 51 17.68 -2.11 -13.23
N TYR A 52 17.05 -1.48 -12.22
CA TYR A 52 17.45 -1.54 -10.82
C TYR A 52 16.61 -2.52 -10.00
N ALA A 53 15.63 -3.20 -10.60
CA ALA A 53 14.77 -4.14 -9.89
C ALA A 53 15.57 -5.25 -9.19
N VAL A 54 16.58 -5.81 -9.87
CA VAL A 54 17.43 -6.87 -9.29
C VAL A 54 18.24 -6.36 -8.11
N GLU A 55 18.85 -5.17 -8.22
CA GLU A 55 19.60 -4.55 -7.13
C GLU A 55 18.70 -4.23 -5.94
N TYR A 56 17.53 -3.64 -6.20
CA TYR A 56 16.55 -3.31 -5.18
C TYR A 56 16.10 -4.56 -4.41
N CYS A 57 15.70 -5.61 -5.12
CA CYS A 57 15.16 -6.83 -4.52
C CYS A 57 16.17 -7.68 -3.75
N ASN A 58 17.47 -7.51 -4.01
CA ASN A 58 18.53 -8.26 -3.33
C ASN A 58 19.38 -7.35 -2.42
N GLY A 59 19.01 -6.08 -2.27
CA GLY A 59 19.80 -5.06 -1.60
C GLY A 59 19.16 -4.46 -0.36
N ALA A 60 19.85 -3.50 0.23
CA ALA A 60 19.40 -2.81 1.43
C ALA A 60 18.06 -2.09 1.24
N CYS A 61 17.77 -1.57 0.04
CA CYS A 61 16.52 -0.86 -0.23
C CYS A 61 15.26 -1.67 0.08
N LEU A 62 15.23 -2.96 -0.26
CA LEU A 62 14.10 -3.82 0.08
C LEU A 62 13.99 -4.02 1.59
N SER A 63 15.11 -4.33 2.26
CA SER A 63 15.14 -4.55 3.71
C SER A 63 14.70 -3.31 4.48
N GLU A 64 15.27 -2.16 4.14
CA GLU A 64 14.97 -0.88 4.79
C GLU A 64 13.53 -0.44 4.52
N THR A 65 13.01 -0.66 3.30
CA THR A 65 11.59 -0.38 3.00
C THR A 65 10.64 -1.28 3.79
N ASN A 66 10.95 -2.58 3.94
CA ASN A 66 10.16 -3.47 4.79
C ASN A 66 10.17 -3.02 6.25
N HIS A 67 11.31 -2.56 6.77
CA HIS A 67 11.38 -2.00 8.13
C HIS A 67 10.52 -0.75 8.30
N VAL A 68 10.47 0.14 7.30
CA VAL A 68 9.55 1.30 7.33
C VAL A 68 8.09 0.82 7.39
N LEU A 69 7.71 -0.14 6.54
CA LEU A 69 6.36 -0.68 6.51
C LEU A 69 5.99 -1.41 7.82
N ASP A 70 6.93 -2.11 8.45
CA ASP A 70 6.76 -2.77 9.76
C ASP A 70 6.57 -1.73 10.87
N CYS A 71 7.39 -0.68 10.88
CA CYS A 71 7.29 0.42 11.82
C CYS A 71 5.90 1.07 11.72
N LEU A 72 5.50 1.48 10.52
CA LEU A 72 4.17 2.06 10.30
C LEU A 72 3.04 1.13 10.73
N GLY A 73 3.16 -0.18 10.45
CA GLY A 73 2.15 -1.18 10.82
C GLY A 73 2.07 -1.45 12.33
N GLY A 74 3.20 -1.37 13.04
CA GLY A 74 3.27 -1.57 14.49
C GLY A 74 2.63 -0.44 15.29
N PHE A 75 2.72 0.80 14.78
CA PHE A 75 2.19 1.98 15.47
C PHE A 75 0.82 2.44 14.96
N PHE A 76 0.54 2.31 13.66
CA PHE A 76 -0.66 2.88 13.02
C PHE A 76 -1.54 1.78 12.39
N LYS A 77 -2.56 1.37 13.13
CA LYS A 77 -3.58 0.47 12.60
C LYS A 77 -4.33 1.15 11.44
N GLY A 78 -4.33 0.51 10.28
CA GLY A 78 -5.06 1.00 9.11
C GLY A 78 -4.42 2.22 8.44
N PHE A 79 -3.09 2.37 8.54
CA PHE A 79 -2.35 3.41 7.84
C PHE A 79 -2.59 3.39 6.32
N ILE A 80 -2.82 4.58 5.75
CA ILE A 80 -3.04 4.81 4.32
C ILE A 80 -2.11 5.94 3.85
N PHE A 81 -1.42 5.70 2.72
CA PHE A 81 -0.57 6.69 2.04
C PHE A 81 -1.39 7.70 1.24
N TYR A 82 -0.76 8.80 0.79
CA TYR A 82 -1.45 9.83 -0.02
C TYR A 82 -2.02 9.29 -1.33
N ASN A 83 -1.32 8.33 -1.96
CA ASN A 83 -1.80 7.64 -3.15
C ASN A 83 -2.94 6.63 -2.88
N ARG A 84 -3.47 6.61 -1.66
CA ARG A 84 -4.52 5.71 -1.16
C ARG A 84 -4.09 4.24 -1.00
N ALA A 85 -2.81 3.93 -1.13
CA ALA A 85 -2.31 2.61 -0.82
C ALA A 85 -2.36 2.33 0.68
N SER A 86 -2.76 1.13 1.06
CA SER A 86 -2.50 0.60 2.39
C SER A 86 -1.08 0.04 2.46
N LEU A 87 -0.57 -0.19 3.68
CA LEU A 87 0.71 -0.91 3.88
C LEU A 87 0.73 -2.26 3.16
N ARG A 88 -0.42 -2.96 3.09
CA ARG A 88 -0.56 -4.23 2.39
C ARG A 88 -0.39 -4.06 0.89
N ASP A 89 -1.01 -3.04 0.30
CA ASP A 89 -0.94 -2.82 -1.15
C ASP A 89 0.52 -2.53 -1.60
N VAL A 90 1.28 -1.79 -0.79
CA VAL A 90 2.71 -1.55 -1.04
C VAL A 90 3.51 -2.86 -0.93
N ARG A 91 3.27 -3.69 0.09
CA ARG A 91 3.95 -5.00 0.22
C ARG A 91 3.65 -5.93 -0.94
N GLU A 92 2.40 -6.06 -1.33
CA GLU A 92 2.00 -6.91 -2.45
C GLU A 92 2.61 -6.41 -3.77
N THR A 93 2.74 -5.09 -3.94
CA THR A 93 3.45 -4.49 -5.08
C THR A 93 4.91 -4.94 -5.07
N ILE A 94 5.61 -4.81 -3.93
CA ILE A 94 7.02 -5.24 -3.75
C ILE A 94 7.18 -6.74 -4.02
N GLU A 95 6.31 -7.58 -3.45
CA GLU A 95 6.34 -9.03 -3.65
C GLU A 95 6.17 -9.39 -5.13
N SER A 96 5.24 -8.73 -5.82
CA SER A 96 5.02 -8.96 -7.24
C SER A 96 6.18 -8.48 -8.12
N GLY A 97 6.79 -7.34 -7.77
CA GLY A 97 7.94 -6.76 -8.45
C GLY A 97 9.24 -7.55 -8.22
N CYS A 98 9.43 -8.12 -7.03
CA CYS A 98 10.61 -8.93 -6.70
C CYS A 98 10.45 -10.43 -6.99
N GLY A 99 9.23 -10.91 -7.20
CA GLY A 99 8.96 -12.30 -7.51
C GLY A 99 9.41 -12.73 -8.91
N TYR A 100 9.12 -13.98 -9.27
CA TYR A 100 9.45 -14.56 -10.57
C TYR A 100 8.28 -14.52 -11.57
N GLY A 101 7.23 -13.74 -11.26
CA GLY A 101 6.01 -13.66 -12.05
C GLY A 101 6.08 -12.67 -13.22
N PRO A 102 5.00 -12.55 -14.00
CA PRO A 102 4.92 -11.62 -15.13
C PRO A 102 4.96 -10.13 -14.71
N LYS A 103 4.75 -9.84 -13.42
CA LYS A 103 4.87 -8.50 -12.85
C LYS A 103 6.29 -8.18 -12.34
N ARG A 104 7.26 -9.07 -12.51
CA ARG A 104 8.64 -8.84 -12.05
C ARG A 104 9.19 -7.54 -12.62
N GLY A 105 9.78 -6.72 -11.76
CA GLY A 105 10.32 -5.40 -12.09
C GLY A 105 9.28 -4.28 -12.16
N ASN A 106 7.99 -4.58 -11.93
CA ASN A 106 6.95 -3.57 -11.83
C ASN A 106 6.71 -3.20 -10.36
N PHE A 107 6.96 -1.94 -10.01
CA PHE A 107 6.75 -1.39 -8.68
C PHE A 107 5.69 -0.27 -8.63
N ASP A 108 4.84 -0.17 -9.67
CA ASP A 108 3.74 0.79 -9.69
C ASP A 108 2.62 0.35 -8.73
N VAL A 109 2.61 0.99 -7.56
CA VAL A 109 1.65 0.76 -6.48
C VAL A 109 0.21 1.06 -6.93
N ILE A 110 0.00 2.11 -7.72
CA ILE A 110 -1.32 2.50 -8.18
C ILE A 110 -1.87 1.48 -9.17
N GLN A 111 -1.03 1.06 -10.12
CA GLN A 111 -1.40 0.02 -11.08
C GLN A 111 -1.76 -1.29 -10.37
N HIS A 112 -1.01 -1.65 -9.31
CA HIS A 112 -1.30 -2.84 -8.53
C HIS A 112 -2.67 -2.78 -7.84
N ILE A 113 -2.99 -1.67 -7.16
CA ILE A 113 -4.30 -1.46 -6.51
C ILE A 113 -5.46 -1.52 -7.52
N GLN A 114 -5.28 -0.92 -8.70
CA GLN A 114 -6.29 -0.95 -9.76
C GLN A 114 -6.49 -2.37 -10.31
N ALA A 115 -5.41 -3.13 -10.52
CA ALA A 115 -5.50 -4.52 -10.97
C ALA A 115 -6.23 -5.41 -9.93
N ASP A 116 -5.95 -5.21 -8.65
CA ASP A 116 -6.56 -5.99 -7.57
C ASP A 116 -8.04 -5.65 -7.38
N SER A 117 -8.39 -4.36 -7.44
CA SER A 117 -9.80 -3.93 -7.40
C SER A 117 -10.59 -4.45 -8.62
N ALA A 118 -10.01 -4.42 -9.81
CA ALA A 118 -10.61 -5.02 -11.01
C ALA A 118 -10.78 -6.55 -10.85
N SER A 119 -9.80 -7.24 -10.26
CA SER A 119 -9.87 -8.68 -9.98
C SER A 119 -10.99 -9.02 -8.99
N LYS A 120 -11.06 -8.29 -7.87
CA LYS A 120 -12.13 -8.45 -6.86
C LYS A 120 -13.52 -8.22 -7.46
N ASN A 121 -13.67 -7.23 -8.34
CA ASN A 121 -14.93 -6.97 -9.04
C ASN A 121 -15.33 -8.10 -9.99
N LYS A 122 -14.36 -8.77 -10.65
CA LYS A 122 -14.65 -9.95 -11.49
C LYS A 122 -15.11 -11.13 -10.63
N ALA A 123 -14.50 -11.35 -9.47
CA ALA A 123 -14.87 -12.43 -8.55
C ALA A 123 -16.24 -12.21 -7.87
N SER A 124 -16.62 -10.96 -7.60
CA SER A 124 -17.90 -10.62 -6.94
C SER A 124 -19.13 -10.83 -7.82
N LYS A 125 -19.04 -10.51 -9.12
CA LYS A 125 -20.16 -10.63 -10.07
C LYS A 125 -20.84 -12.02 -10.11
N PRO A 126 -20.12 -13.15 -10.27
CA PRO A 126 -20.75 -14.47 -10.33
C PRO A 126 -21.43 -14.86 -9.00
N VAL A 127 -20.87 -14.45 -7.85
CA VAL A 127 -21.46 -14.73 -6.52
C VAL A 127 -22.79 -14.01 -6.36
N VAL A 128 -22.86 -12.73 -6.74
CA VAL A 128 -24.11 -11.96 -6.70
C VAL A 128 -25.17 -12.56 -7.62
N TYR A 129 -24.78 -12.95 -8.85
CA TYR A 129 -25.70 -13.63 -9.77
C TYR A 129 -26.25 -14.94 -9.20
N ALA A 130 -25.40 -15.77 -8.58
CA ALA A 130 -25.83 -17.02 -7.96
C ALA A 130 -26.84 -16.79 -6.81
N LEU A 131 -26.59 -15.80 -5.95
CA LEU A 131 -27.50 -15.46 -4.85
C LEU A 131 -28.85 -14.94 -5.36
N VAL A 132 -28.86 -14.09 -6.39
CA VAL A 132 -30.10 -13.58 -7.01
C VAL A 132 -30.92 -14.73 -7.61
N MET A 133 -30.28 -15.66 -8.33
CA MET A 133 -30.97 -16.82 -8.92
C MET A 133 -31.55 -17.75 -7.86
N MET A 134 -30.86 -17.94 -6.72
CA MET A 134 -31.41 -18.73 -5.62
C MET A 134 -32.65 -18.09 -5.00
N ILE A 135 -32.68 -16.76 -4.84
CA ILE A 135 -33.86 -16.05 -4.32
C ILE A 135 -35.05 -16.14 -5.28
N ILE A 136 -34.81 -15.96 -6.59
CA ILE A 136 -35.87 -16.04 -7.61
C ILE A 136 -36.40 -17.47 -7.72
N GLY A 137 -35.52 -18.48 -7.73
CA GLY A 137 -35.91 -19.88 -7.76
C GLY A 137 -36.75 -20.28 -6.55
N TRP A 138 -36.41 -19.77 -5.35
CA TRP A 138 -37.18 -20.05 -4.14
C TRP A 138 -38.60 -19.46 -4.17
N ARG A 139 -38.79 -18.33 -4.85
CA ARG A 139 -40.09 -17.69 -5.07
C ARG A 139 -40.96 -18.38 -6.14
N LEU A 140 -40.36 -19.21 -6.99
CA LEU A 140 -41.07 -19.99 -8.02
C LEU A 140 -41.43 -21.41 -7.56
N VAL A 141 -40.81 -21.90 -6.48
CA VAL A 141 -41.00 -23.26 -5.94
C VAL A 141 -41.97 -23.28 -4.73
N ILE A 142 -42.30 -22.11 -4.16
CA ILE A 142 -43.36 -21.88 -3.16
C ILE A 142 -44.54 -21.18 -3.84
#